data_AF-A0A6C0EWK7-F1
#
_entry.id   AF-A0A6C0EWK7-F1
#
_cell.length_a   1.000
_cell.length_b   1.000
_cell.length_c   1.000
_cell.angle_alpha   90.00
_cell.angle_beta   90.00
_cell.angle_gamma   90.00
#
_symmetry.space_group_name_H-M   'P 1'
#
loop_
_entity.id
_entity.type
_entity.pdbx_description
1 polymer ?
#
loop_
_entity_poly.entity_id
_entity_poly.type
_entity_poly.pdbx_seq_one_letter_code
_entity_poly.pdbx_strand_id
1 'polypeptide(L)'
;MVDNDNNVLLTAFNEHFFEFIDDINNVIVNDSSIKRVKTALMMIKKMNPSLIIKIWYKYIVLNYEKEINENNVNFFIEKDYKKDLVYISSADNIMQHIDYLREPIRNMGKENQYKSFKYIQNLCLLSKLYNQ
;
A
#
# COMPACT_ATOMS: atom_id res chain seq x y z
N MET A 1 23.20 8.33 -13.53
CA MET A 1 22.57 6.98 -13.63
C MET A 1 21.61 6.75 -12.47
N VAL A 2 21.99 7.06 -11.23
CA VAL A 2 21.13 6.96 -10.02
C VAL A 2 19.75 7.66 -10.15
N ASP A 3 19.68 8.84 -10.75
CA ASP A 3 18.39 9.56 -10.92
C ASP A 3 17.40 8.84 -11.86
N ASN A 4 17.90 8.04 -12.80
CA ASN A 4 17.04 7.33 -13.75
C ASN A 4 16.42 6.09 -13.10
N ASP A 5 17.20 5.39 -12.27
CA ASP A 5 16.75 4.19 -11.56
C ASP A 5 15.68 4.52 -10.52
N ASN A 6 15.83 5.64 -9.80
CA ASN A 6 14.82 6.12 -8.85
C ASN A 6 13.50 6.51 -9.53
N ASN A 7 13.54 7.09 -10.73
CA ASN A 7 12.34 7.40 -11.48
C ASN A 7 11.62 6.13 -12.00
N VAL A 8 12.38 5.11 -12.41
CA VAL A 8 11.84 3.80 -12.81
C VAL A 8 11.15 3.12 -11.61
N LEU A 9 11.82 3.04 -10.47
CA LEU A 9 11.26 2.46 -9.23
C LEU A 9 10.02 3.20 -8.77
N LEU A 10 10.04 4.53 -8.82
CA LEU A 10 8.91 5.37 -8.45
C LEU A 10 7.69 5.14 -9.36
N THR A 11 7.94 5.01 -10.66
CA THR A 11 6.88 4.76 -11.65
C THR A 11 6.27 3.39 -11.43
N ALA A 12 7.11 2.35 -11.35
CA ALA A 12 6.69 0.97 -11.10
C ALA A 12 5.91 0.83 -9.78
N PHE A 13 6.37 1.47 -8.69
CA PHE A 13 5.66 1.46 -7.42
C PHE A 13 4.27 2.07 -7.56
N ASN A 14 4.18 3.26 -8.16
CA ASN A 14 2.92 3.96 -8.27
C ASN A 14 1.92 3.19 -9.16
N GLU A 15 2.36 2.65 -10.30
CA GLU A 15 1.51 1.82 -11.16
C GLU A 15 0.98 0.61 -10.40
N HIS A 16 1.88 -0.16 -9.78
CA HIS A 16 1.51 -1.36 -9.04
C HIS A 16 0.60 -1.06 -7.83
N PHE A 17 0.79 0.09 -7.18
CA PHE A 17 -0.04 0.51 -6.06
C PHE A 17 -1.48 0.82 -6.49
N PHE A 18 -1.67 1.47 -7.65
CA PHE A 18 -3.02 1.76 -8.13
C PHE A 18 -3.69 0.53 -8.76
N GLU A 19 -2.93 -0.37 -9.39
CA GLU A 19 -3.43 -1.70 -9.81
C GLU A 19 -3.96 -2.49 -8.61
N PHE A 20 -3.20 -2.53 -7.51
CA PHE A 20 -3.63 -3.17 -6.28
C PHE A 20 -4.97 -2.63 -5.76
N ILE A 21 -5.14 -1.30 -5.74
CA ILE A 21 -6.39 -0.67 -5.30
C ILE A 21 -7.54 -1.02 -6.24
N ASP A 22 -7.29 -1.08 -7.55
CA ASP A 22 -8.30 -1.43 -8.55
C ASP A 22 -8.76 -2.88 -8.41
N ASP A 23 -7.83 -3.81 -8.23
CA ASP A 23 -8.15 -5.22 -8.01
C ASP A 23 -8.96 -5.42 -6.73
N ILE A 24 -8.61 -4.73 -5.64
CA ILE A 24 -9.43 -4.75 -4.42
C ILE A 24 -10.83 -4.21 -4.71
N ASN A 25 -10.94 -3.07 -5.40
CA ASN A 25 -12.23 -2.46 -5.72
C ASN A 25 -13.10 -3.35 -6.62
N ASN A 26 -12.51 -4.19 -7.46
CA ASN A 26 -13.22 -5.12 -8.34
C ASN A 26 -13.72 -6.38 -7.61
N VAL A 27 -12.99 -6.84 -6.58
CA VAL A 27 -13.37 -8.04 -5.82
C VAL A 27 -14.47 -7.76 -4.80
N ILE A 28 -14.57 -6.54 -4.29
CA ILE A 28 -15.70 -6.13 -3.45
C ILE A 28 -16.81 -5.57 -4.33
N VAL A 29 -18.06 -5.89 -4.02
CA VAL A 29 -19.22 -5.26 -4.67
C VAL A 29 -19.22 -3.75 -4.40
N ASN A 30 -18.60 -2.98 -5.28
CA ASN A 30 -18.80 -1.56 -5.56
C ASN A 30 -18.90 -0.62 -4.34
N ASP A 31 -18.03 -0.81 -3.32
CA ASP A 31 -17.99 0.10 -2.18
C ASP A 31 -17.45 1.47 -2.63
N SER A 32 -18.34 2.47 -2.60
CA SER A 32 -18.02 3.86 -2.94
C SER A 32 -16.86 4.45 -2.14
N SER A 33 -16.50 3.86 -1.00
CA SER A 33 -15.41 4.29 -0.13
C SER A 33 -14.04 4.06 -0.77
N ILE A 34 -13.81 2.92 -1.41
CA ILE A 34 -12.51 2.61 -2.05
C ILE A 34 -12.26 3.52 -3.25
N LYS A 35 -13.31 3.84 -4.01
CA LYS A 35 -13.21 4.81 -5.11
C LYS A 35 -12.83 6.21 -4.62
N ARG A 36 -13.38 6.66 -3.49
CA ARG A 36 -13.01 7.94 -2.87
C ARG A 36 -11.56 7.95 -2.41
N VAL A 37 -11.12 6.87 -1.76
CA VAL A 37 -9.73 6.67 -1.32
C VAL A 37 -8.77 6.71 -2.52
N LYS A 38 -9.06 5.96 -3.58
CA LYS A 38 -8.28 5.97 -4.83
C LYS A 38 -8.15 7.37 -5.40
N THR A 39 -9.27 8.10 -5.48
CA THR A 39 -9.30 9.48 -5.99
C THR A 39 -8.41 10.42 -5.18
N ALA A 40 -8.47 10.35 -3.85
CA ALA A 40 -7.61 11.15 -2.98
C ALA A 40 -6.12 10.82 -3.17
N LEU A 41 -5.77 9.53 -3.22
CA LEU A 41 -4.39 9.08 -3.44
C LEU A 41 -3.86 9.49 -4.81
N MET A 42 -4.71 9.50 -5.86
CA MET A 42 -4.34 10.00 -7.18
C MET A 42 -4.03 11.51 -7.16
N MET A 43 -4.80 12.31 -6.43
CA MET A 43 -4.49 13.74 -6.25
C MET A 43 -3.15 13.93 -5.53
N ILE A 44 -2.90 13.14 -4.48
CA ILE A 44 -1.61 13.16 -3.76
C ILE A 44 -0.45 12.82 -4.70
N LYS A 45 -0.55 11.75 -5.49
CA LYS A 45 0.47 11.38 -6.50
C LYS A 45 0.72 12.52 -7.49
N LYS A 46 -0.32 13.21 -7.94
CA LYS A 46 -0.19 14.34 -8.88
C LYS A 46 0.57 15.52 -8.27
N MET A 47 0.39 15.78 -6.97
CA MET A 47 1.08 16.87 -6.26
C MET A 47 2.51 16.49 -5.87
N ASN A 48 2.72 15.26 -5.37
CA ASN A 48 4.03 14.73 -4.99
C ASN A 48 4.07 13.22 -5.26
N PRO A 49 4.61 12.80 -6.42
CA PRO A 49 4.60 11.39 -6.81
C PRO A 49 5.41 10.51 -5.86
N SER A 50 6.44 11.07 -5.19
CA SER A 50 7.31 10.35 -4.25
C SER A 50 6.71 10.16 -2.86
N LEU A 51 5.60 10.84 -2.53
CA LEU A 51 5.09 10.84 -1.16
C LEU A 51 4.57 9.47 -0.72
N ILE A 52 3.84 8.78 -1.61
CA ILE A 52 3.22 7.48 -1.30
C ILE A 52 4.30 6.43 -1.03
N ILE A 53 5.32 6.33 -1.89
CA ILE A 53 6.41 5.35 -1.74
C ILE A 53 7.24 5.58 -0.47
N LYS A 54 7.43 6.84 -0.07
CA LYS A 54 8.16 7.20 1.16
C LYS A 54 7.37 6.90 2.42
N ILE A 55 6.07 7.21 2.43
CA ILE A 55 5.18 6.87 3.55
C ILE A 55 5.05 5.35 3.67
N TRP A 56 4.90 4.65 2.55
CA TRP A 56 4.87 3.18 2.54
C TRP A 56 6.15 2.59 3.14
N TYR A 57 7.31 3.09 2.75
CA TYR A 57 8.59 2.66 3.32
C TYR A 57 8.61 2.86 4.84
N LYS A 58 8.31 4.09 5.28
CA LYS A 58 8.41 4.51 6.67
C LYS A 58 7.51 3.70 7.60
N TYR A 59 6.26 3.47 7.19
CA TYR A 59 5.25 2.89 8.09
C TYR A 59 5.00 1.40 7.87
N ILE A 60 5.28 0.87 6.68
CA ILE A 60 5.11 -0.56 6.38
C ILE A 60 6.45 -1.27 6.41
N VAL A 61 7.39 -0.88 5.54
CA VAL A 61 8.64 -1.63 5.37
C VAL A 61 9.47 -1.62 6.65
N LEU A 62 9.74 -0.44 7.23
CA LEU A 62 10.59 -0.34 8.41
C LEU A 62 10.04 -1.07 9.64
N ASN A 63 8.72 -1.23 9.74
CA ASN A 63 8.09 -1.86 10.90
C ASN A 63 7.82 -3.35 10.70
N TYR A 64 7.62 -3.80 9.46
CA TYR A 64 7.00 -5.09 9.15
C TYR A 64 7.75 -5.93 8.11
N GLU A 65 8.98 -5.55 7.77
CA GLU A 65 9.79 -6.27 6.80
C GLU A 65 9.93 -7.76 7.13
N LYS A 66 10.09 -8.11 8.41
CA LYS A 66 10.27 -9.51 8.83
C LYS A 66 9.04 -10.34 8.49
N GLU A 67 7.86 -9.87 8.87
CA GLU A 67 6.59 -10.56 8.66
C GLU A 67 6.25 -10.70 7.17
N ILE A 68 6.64 -9.70 6.36
CA ILE A 68 6.46 -9.72 4.90
C ILE A 68 7.38 -10.78 4.26
N ASN A 69 8.63 -10.86 4.71
CA ASN A 69 9.61 -11.84 4.21
C ASN A 69 9.25 -13.29 4.63
N GLU A 70 8.60 -13.47 5.78
CA GLU A 70 8.12 -14.77 6.25
C GLU A 70 6.82 -15.24 5.56
N ASN A 71 6.34 -14.51 4.54
CA ASN A 71 5.05 -14.76 3.87
C ASN A 71 3.85 -14.82 4.83
N ASN A 72 3.90 -14.03 5.91
CA ASN A 72 2.85 -14.06 6.91
C ASN A 72 1.64 -13.23 6.45
N VAL A 73 0.80 -13.82 5.60
CA VAL A 73 -0.44 -13.18 5.10
C VAL A 73 -1.36 -12.75 6.25
N ASN A 74 -1.44 -13.56 7.30
CA ASN A 74 -2.28 -13.27 8.47
C ASN A 74 -1.84 -11.98 9.18
N PHE A 75 -0.54 -11.66 9.20
CA PHE A 75 -0.06 -10.40 9.74
C PHE A 75 -0.71 -9.19 9.05
N PHE A 76 -0.78 -9.19 7.71
CA PHE A 76 -1.40 -8.12 6.93
C PHE A 76 -2.93 -8.14 6.97
N ILE A 77 -3.56 -9.24 7.38
CA ILE A 77 -5.01 -9.30 7.52
C ILE A 77 -5.46 -8.88 8.93
N GLU A 78 -4.78 -9.35 9.97
CA GLU A 78 -5.26 -9.31 11.35
C GLU A 78 -4.81 -8.13 12.20
N LYS A 79 -3.63 -7.58 11.94
CA LYS A 79 -3.08 -6.41 12.63
C LYS A 79 -4.06 -5.22 12.62
N ASP A 80 -3.98 -4.42 13.67
CA ASP A 80 -4.72 -3.16 13.80
C ASP A 80 -3.73 -2.01 13.60
N TYR A 81 -3.81 -1.32 12.46
CA TYR A 81 -2.91 -0.18 12.19
C TYR A 81 -3.37 1.09 12.90
N LYS A 82 -4.54 1.14 13.56
CA LYS A 82 -5.05 2.33 14.25
C LYS A 82 -4.11 2.90 15.29
N LYS A 83 -3.29 2.05 15.93
CA LYS A 83 -2.27 2.50 16.89
C LYS A 83 -1.10 3.21 16.21
N ASP A 84 -0.81 2.87 14.96
CA ASP A 84 0.23 3.50 14.15
C ASP A 84 -0.29 4.80 13.48
N LEU A 85 -1.63 4.97 13.43
CA LEU A 85 -2.31 6.15 12.90
C LEU A 85 -2.34 7.35 13.87
N VAL A 86 -2.06 7.15 15.16
CA VAL A 86 -2.21 8.19 16.21
C VAL A 86 -1.18 9.32 16.08
N TYR A 87 -0.05 9.08 15.41
CA TYR A 87 1.07 10.02 15.32
C TYR A 87 1.19 10.74 13.97
N ILE A 88 0.15 10.63 13.14
CA ILE A 88 0.17 11.10 11.77
C ILE A 88 -0.54 12.46 11.67
N SER A 89 0.18 13.45 11.15
CA SER A 89 -0.39 14.77 10.85
C SER A 89 -1.47 14.65 9.78
N SER A 90 -2.35 15.66 9.62
CA SER A 90 -3.42 15.66 8.61
C SER A 90 -2.97 15.41 7.17
N ALA A 91 -1.66 15.48 6.89
CA ALA A 91 -1.05 15.16 5.61
C ALA A 91 -0.76 13.65 5.38
N ASP A 92 -0.63 12.80 6.42
CA ASP A 92 -0.29 11.37 6.25
C ASP A 92 -1.51 10.42 6.29
N ASN A 93 -2.68 10.89 5.82
CA ASN A 93 -3.94 10.12 5.68
C ASN A 93 -3.80 8.83 4.82
N ILE A 94 -2.68 8.65 4.13
CA ILE A 94 -2.35 7.45 3.34
C ILE A 94 -2.41 6.17 4.19
N MET A 95 -1.98 6.20 5.46
CA MET A 95 -2.04 5.00 6.28
C MET A 95 -3.47 4.61 6.65
N GLN A 96 -4.38 5.58 6.82
CA GLN A 96 -5.81 5.29 7.02
C GLN A 96 -6.40 4.67 5.74
N HIS A 97 -6.01 5.19 4.58
CA HIS A 97 -6.37 4.63 3.29
C HIS A 97 -5.87 3.20 3.10
N ILE A 98 -4.66 2.87 3.55
CA ILE A 98 -4.12 1.50 3.53
C ILE A 98 -4.89 0.60 4.49
N ASP A 99 -5.26 1.08 5.67
CA ASP A 99 -6.07 0.31 6.63
C ASP A 99 -7.45 -0.06 6.05
N TYR A 100 -8.07 0.86 5.31
CA TYR A 100 -9.32 0.58 4.58
C TYR A 100 -9.20 -0.55 3.55
N LEU A 101 -8.00 -0.82 3.03
CA LEU A 101 -7.79 -1.92 2.08
C LEU A 101 -7.77 -3.30 2.75
N ARG A 102 -7.54 -3.37 4.07
CA ARG A 102 -7.43 -4.66 4.80
C ARG A 102 -8.74 -5.38 4.95
N GLU A 103 -9.77 -4.68 5.41
CA GLU A 103 -11.12 -5.24 5.61
C GLU A 103 -11.63 -5.97 4.37
N PRO A 104 -11.54 -5.36 3.17
CA PRO A 104 -11.74 -6.06 1.91
C PRO A 104 -11.02 -7.41 1.84
N ILE A 105 -9.69 -7.41 1.98
CA ILE A 105 -8.83 -8.59 1.79
C ILE A 105 -9.16 -9.66 2.82
N ARG A 106 -9.43 -9.27 4.08
CA ARG A 106 -9.85 -10.18 5.16
C ARG A 106 -11.09 -10.99 4.76
N ASN A 107 -12.04 -10.36 4.08
CA ASN A 107 -13.31 -10.95 3.69
C ASN A 107 -13.26 -11.68 2.33
N MET A 108 -12.11 -11.69 1.64
CA MET A 108 -11.92 -12.44 0.39
C MET A 108 -11.58 -13.91 0.66
N GLY A 109 -11.79 -14.77 -0.35
CA GLY A 109 -11.31 -16.16 -0.31
C GLY A 109 -9.78 -16.25 -0.25
N LYS A 110 -9.25 -17.35 0.32
CA LYS A 110 -7.80 -17.56 0.54
C LYS A 110 -6.94 -17.27 -0.69
N GLU A 111 -7.38 -17.69 -1.88
CA GLU A 111 -6.66 -17.44 -3.12
C GLU A 111 -6.47 -15.95 -3.39
N ASN A 112 -7.53 -15.16 -3.23
CA ASN A 112 -7.49 -13.70 -3.42
C ASN A 112 -6.67 -13.02 -2.32
N GLN A 113 -6.71 -13.53 -1.08
CA GLN A 113 -5.83 -13.07 -0.01
C GLN A 113 -4.34 -13.24 -0.37
N TYR A 114 -3.96 -14.40 -0.91
CA TYR A 114 -2.59 -14.64 -1.38
C TYR A 114 -2.20 -13.73 -2.54
N LYS A 115 -3.10 -13.51 -3.51
CA LYS A 115 -2.87 -12.57 -4.62
C LYS A 115 -2.66 -11.15 -4.12
N SER A 116 -3.53 -10.65 -3.24
CA SER A 116 -3.40 -9.34 -2.60
C SER A 116 -2.09 -9.22 -1.83
N PHE A 117 -1.68 -10.26 -1.12
CA PHE A 117 -0.41 -10.25 -0.40
C PHE A 117 0.81 -10.16 -1.35
N LYS A 118 0.72 -10.73 -2.56
CA LYS A 118 1.79 -10.61 -3.55
C LYS A 118 2.03 -9.16 -3.99
N TYR A 119 0.96 -8.38 -4.16
CA TYR A 119 1.06 -6.93 -4.37
C TYR A 119 1.82 -6.25 -3.24
N ILE A 120 1.47 -6.55 -1.98
CA ILE A 120 2.12 -5.98 -0.79
C ILE A 120 3.63 -6.26 -0.80
N GLN A 121 4.04 -7.50 -1.10
CA GLN A 121 5.46 -7.87 -1.17
C GLN A 121 6.21 -7.05 -2.22
N ASN A 122 5.65 -6.93 -3.42
CA ASN A 122 6.27 -6.17 -4.51
C ASN A 122 6.38 -4.68 -4.17
N LEU A 123 5.32 -4.10 -3.59
CA LEU A 123 5.31 -2.71 -3.14
C LEU A 123 6.39 -2.45 -2.09
N CYS A 124 6.58 -3.38 -1.15
CA CYS A 124 7.62 -3.28 -0.13
C CYS A 124 9.03 -3.37 -0.72
N LEU A 125 9.24 -4.28 -1.69
CA LEU A 125 10.51 -4.38 -2.40
C LEU A 125 10.84 -3.09 -3.16
N LEU A 126 9.91 -2.58 -3.98
CA LEU A 126 10.09 -1.36 -4.77
C LEU A 126 10.35 -0.15 -3.87
N SER A 127 9.58 -0.03 -2.79
CA SER A 127 9.74 1.02 -1.79
C SER A 127 11.08 0.94 -1.08
N LYS A 128 11.54 -0.26 -0.70
CA LYS A 128 12.86 -0.46 -0.10
C LYS A 128 13.99 -0.06 -1.05
N LEU A 129 13.92 -0.49 -2.32
CA LEU A 129 14.95 -0.17 -3.32
C LEU A 129 15.04 1.34 -3.60
N TYR A 130 13.91 2.04 -3.62
CA TYR A 130 13.87 3.49 -3.85
C TYR A 130 14.47 4.32 -2.69
N ASN A 131 14.43 3.79 -1.46
CA ASN A 131 14.90 4.50 -0.27
C ASN A 131 16.30 4.03 0.19
N GLN A 132 17.04 3.31 -0.66
CA GLN A 132 18.44 2.90 -0.42
C GLN A 132 19.45 3.99 -0.77
#